data_AF-A0A0J1CHL9-F1
#
_entry.id   AF-A0A0J1CHL9-F1
#
_cell.length_a   1.000
_cell.length_b   1.000
_cell.length_c   1.000
_cell.angle_alpha   90.00
_cell.angle_beta   90.00
_cell.angle_gamma   90.00
#
_symmetry.space_group_name_H-M   'P 1'
#
loop_
_entity.id
_entity.type
_entity.pdbx_description
1 polymer ?
#
loop_
_entity_poly.entity_id
_entity_poly.type
_entity_poly.pdbx_seq_one_letter_code
_entity_poly.pdbx_strand_id
1 'polypeptide(L)'
;PAGLAFAINAAARGHQVTLFDAHSEIGGQFNIAKQIPGKEEFYETLRYYRRMIEVTGVTLKLNHTVTADQLQAFDETILASGIVPRTPP
;
A
#
# COMPACT_ATOMS: atom_id res chain seq x y z
N PRO A 1 -4.21 0.34 3.30
CA PRO A 1 -3.34 0.93 4.36
C PRO A 1 -2.29 -0.03 4.94
N ALA A 2 -2.60 -1.33 5.17
CA ALA A 2 -1.67 -2.27 5.82
C ALA A 2 -0.31 -2.38 5.12
N GLY A 3 -0.28 -2.53 3.79
CA GLY A 3 0.96 -2.60 3.02
C GLY A 3 1.82 -1.34 3.11
N LEU A 4 1.20 -0.15 3.19
CA LEU A 4 1.92 1.13 3.35
C LEU A 4 2.65 1.18 4.70
N ALA A 5 1.94 0.82 5.78
CA ALA A 5 2.51 0.79 7.12
C ALA A 5 3.67 -0.20 7.22
N PHE A 6 3.50 -1.43 6.71
CA PHE A 6 4.58 -2.41 6.69
C PHE A 6 5.79 -1.90 5.91
N ALA A 7 5.57 -1.41 4.68
CA ALA A 7 6.65 -1.03 3.78
C ALA A 7 7.55 0.05 4.37
N ILE A 8 6.97 1.13 4.90
CA ILE A 8 7.77 2.23 5.46
C ILE A 8 8.50 1.82 6.73
N ASN A 9 7.91 0.95 7.56
CA ASN A 9 8.55 0.51 8.81
C ASN A 9 9.67 -0.49 8.55
N ALA A 10 9.49 -1.42 7.61
CA ALA A 10 10.54 -2.35 7.19
C ALA A 10 11.70 -1.60 6.52
N ALA A 11 11.41 -0.66 5.62
CA ALA A 11 12.44 0.16 4.98
C ALA A 11 13.20 1.03 5.98
N ALA A 12 12.51 1.65 6.95
CA ALA A 12 13.14 2.40 8.03
C ALA A 12 14.07 1.55 8.92
N ARG A 13 13.89 0.23 8.93
CA ARG A 13 14.75 -0.73 9.64
C ARG A 13 15.90 -1.29 8.78
N GLY A 14 16.04 -0.80 7.54
CA GLY A 14 17.14 -1.16 6.64
C GLY A 14 16.82 -2.25 5.62
N HIS A 15 15.57 -2.72 5.52
CA HIS A 15 15.18 -3.68 4.48
C HIS A 15 15.01 -2.98 3.13
N GLN A 16 15.40 -3.65 2.05
CA GLN A 16 15.06 -3.22 0.69
C GLN A 16 13.62 -3.64 0.39
N VAL A 17 12.72 -2.67 0.28
CA VAL A 17 11.29 -2.94 0.11
C VAL A 17 10.83 -2.46 -1.26
N THR A 18 10.18 -3.37 -2.00
CA THR A 18 9.34 -3.02 -3.13
C THR A 18 7.88 -3.16 -2.74
N LEU A 19 7.09 -2.09 -2.90
CA LEU A 19 5.66 -2.08 -2.69
C LEU A 19 4.94 -2.05 -4.04
N PHE A 20 4.13 -3.07 -4.31
CA PHE A 20 3.28 -3.15 -5.48
C PHE A 20 1.84 -2.79 -5.13
N ASP A 21 1.16 -2.06 -6.02
CA ASP A 21 -0.29 -1.87 -5.98
C ASP A 21 -0.85 -1.92 -7.42
N ALA A 22 -1.99 -2.58 -7.58
CA ALA A 22 -2.67 -2.67 -8.87
C ALA A 22 -3.28 -1.32 -9.31
N HIS A 23 -3.56 -0.43 -8.37
CA HIS A 23 -4.17 0.87 -8.65
C HIS A 23 -3.12 1.92 -9.03
N SER A 24 -3.60 3.02 -9.60
CA SER A 24 -2.79 4.17 -10.00
C SER A 24 -2.37 5.09 -8.84
N GLU A 25 -2.91 4.88 -7.65
CA GLU A 25 -2.56 5.61 -6.43
C GLU A 25 -2.50 4.68 -5.21
N ILE A 26 -1.66 5.04 -4.24
CA ILE A 26 -1.62 4.38 -2.94
C ILE A 26 -2.91 4.62 -2.16
N GLY A 27 -3.22 3.70 -1.24
CA GLY A 27 -4.22 3.94 -0.19
C GLY A 27 -5.24 2.83 -0.04
N GLY A 28 -5.53 2.08 -1.11
CA GLY A 28 -6.56 1.05 -1.12
C GLY A 28 -7.90 1.63 -0.65
N GLN A 29 -8.55 0.98 0.33
CA GLN A 29 -9.85 1.41 0.86
C GLN A 29 -9.88 2.84 1.43
N PHE A 30 -8.73 3.45 1.78
CA PHE A 30 -8.70 4.86 2.21
C PHE A 30 -9.07 5.81 1.07
N ASN A 31 -8.84 5.44 -0.18
CA ASN A 31 -9.24 6.26 -1.33
C ASN A 31 -10.76 6.34 -1.50
N ILE A 32 -11.48 5.32 -1.02
CA ILE A 32 -12.94 5.34 -0.94
C ILE A 32 -13.37 6.11 0.32
N ALA A 33 -12.79 5.76 1.47
CA ALA A 33 -13.19 6.33 2.75
C ALA A 33 -13.00 7.84 2.86
N LYS A 34 -11.94 8.41 2.24
CA LYS A 34 -11.64 9.86 2.25
C LYS A 34 -12.69 10.71 1.53
N GLN A 35 -13.59 10.11 0.75
CA GLN A 35 -14.65 10.82 0.03
C GLN A 35 -15.90 11.07 0.90
N ILE A 36 -15.99 10.43 2.07
CA ILE A 36 -17.13 10.57 2.98
C ILE A 36 -17.00 11.88 3.76
N PRO A 37 -18.03 12.74 3.81
CA PRO A 37 -18.03 13.96 4.61
C PRO A 37 -17.67 13.68 6.08
N GLY A 38 -16.73 14.43 6.63
CA GLY A 38 -16.21 14.25 7.99
C GLY A 38 -15.09 13.21 8.12
N LYS A 39 -14.57 12.65 7.01
CA LYS A 39 -13.43 11.72 6.98
C LYS A 39 -12.23 12.26 6.18
N GLU A 40 -12.12 13.58 6.09
CA GLU A 40 -11.08 14.27 5.32
C GLU A 40 -9.66 14.01 5.88
N GLU A 41 -9.53 13.63 7.15
CA GLU A 41 -8.26 13.24 7.78
C GLU A 41 -7.53 12.10 7.05
N PHE A 42 -8.23 11.29 6.26
CA PHE A 42 -7.59 10.25 5.46
C PHE A 42 -6.77 10.80 4.30
N TYR A 43 -7.03 12.02 3.81
CA TYR A 43 -6.11 12.69 2.89
C TYR A 43 -4.75 12.93 3.53
N GLU A 44 -4.72 13.38 4.80
CA GLU A 44 -3.49 13.62 5.54
C GLU A 44 -2.72 12.33 5.80
N THR A 45 -3.43 11.25 6.11
CA THR A 45 -2.80 9.93 6.26
C THR A 45 -2.13 9.46 4.96
N LEU A 46 -2.79 9.64 3.81
CA LEU A 46 -2.20 9.29 2.51
C LEU A 46 -1.04 10.23 2.13
N ARG A 47 -1.12 11.51 2.48
CA ARG A 47 -0.04 12.48 2.32
C ARG A 47 1.19 12.06 3.13
N TYR A 48 1.01 11.66 4.39
CA TYR A 48 2.07 11.11 5.23
C TYR A 48 2.74 9.89 4.60
N TYR A 49 1.95 8.88 4.18
CA TYR A 49 2.53 7.68 3.59
C TYR A 49 3.28 7.95 2.29
N ARG A 50 2.76 8.83 1.43
CA ARG A 50 3.46 9.24 0.20
C ARG A 50 4.83 9.84 0.54
N ARG A 51 4.88 10.76 1.52
CA ARG A 51 6.15 11.33 1.97
C ARG A 51 7.08 10.29 2.57
N MET A 52 6.57 9.38 3.38
CA MET A 52 7.39 8.36 4.03
C MET A 52 7.96 7.35 3.04
N ILE A 53 7.24 7.01 1.97
CA ILE A 53 7.77 6.17 0.88
C ILE A 53 9.01 6.81 0.26
N GLU A 54 8.95 8.12 -0.03
CA GLU A 54 10.11 8.87 -0.56
C GLU A 54 11.27 8.90 0.44
N VAL A 55 10.97 9.22 1.71
CA VAL A 55 12.00 9.37 2.76
C VAL A 55 12.69 8.05 3.08
N THR A 56 11.95 6.94 3.07
CA THR A 56 12.47 5.61 3.41
C THR A 56 13.05 4.87 2.21
N GLY A 57 12.91 5.40 0.99
CA GLY A 57 13.43 4.79 -0.23
C GLY A 57 12.68 3.52 -0.67
N VAL A 58 11.42 3.36 -0.25
CA VAL A 58 10.57 2.24 -0.72
C VAL A 58 10.40 2.35 -2.23
N THR A 59 10.71 1.27 -2.96
CA THR A 59 10.45 1.20 -4.41
C THR A 59 8.96 0.98 -4.62
N LEU A 60 8.25 2.02 -5.07
CA LEU A 60 6.81 1.96 -5.31
C LEU A 60 6.50 1.62 -6.77
N LYS A 61 5.70 0.58 -7.00
CA LYS A 61 5.20 0.17 -8.33
C LYS A 61 3.68 0.17 -8.35
N LEU A 62 3.12 1.26 -8.85
CA LEU A 62 1.68 1.43 -9.08
C LEU A 62 1.29 0.89 -10.46
N ASN A 63 -0.02 0.71 -10.69
CA ASN A 63 -0.56 0.09 -11.91
C ASN A 63 0.07 -1.29 -12.19
N HIS A 64 0.36 -2.06 -11.14
CA HIS A 64 1.08 -3.32 -11.24
C HIS A 64 0.37 -4.42 -10.44
N THR A 65 -0.45 -5.21 -11.12
CA THR A 65 -0.99 -6.45 -10.57
C THR A 65 0.10 -7.50 -10.57
N VAL A 66 0.58 -7.88 -9.38
CA VAL A 66 1.66 -8.84 -9.22
C VAL A 66 1.16 -10.29 -9.37
N THR A 67 1.95 -11.14 -10.02
CA THR A 67 1.73 -12.59 -10.11
C THR A 67 2.61 -13.34 -9.12
N ALA A 68 2.27 -14.61 -8.82
CA ALA A 68 3.06 -15.43 -7.92
C ALA A 68 4.51 -15.62 -8.39
N ASP A 69 4.74 -15.79 -9.69
CA ASP A 69 6.08 -15.99 -10.26
C ASP A 69 6.98 -14.76 -10.06
N GLN A 70 6.41 -13.55 -10.16
CA GLN A 70 7.15 -12.31 -9.93
C GLN A 70 7.60 -12.15 -8.48
N LEU A 71 6.96 -12.85 -7.54
CA LEU A 71 7.28 -12.80 -6.12
C LEU A 71 8.41 -13.77 -5.73
N GLN A 72 8.74 -14.75 -6.58
CA GLN A 72 9.80 -15.73 -6.30
C GLN A 72 11.21 -15.11 -6.16
N ALA A 73 11.40 -13.90 -6.67
CA ALA A 73 12.67 -13.19 -6.60
C ALA A 73 12.93 -12.46 -5.27
N PHE A 74 11.97 -12.46 -4.33
CA PHE A 74 12.09 -11.77 -3.04
C PHE A 74 12.34 -12.77 -1.91
N ASP A 75 13.14 -12.37 -0.92
CA ASP A 75 13.42 -13.20 0.26
C ASP A 75 12.15 -13.46 1.09
N GLU A 76 11.29 -12.45 1.20
CA GLU A 76 10.06 -12.47 1.99
C GLU A 76 8.92 -11.78 1.24
N THR A 77 7.70 -12.31 1.38
CA THR A 77 6.49 -11.76 0.73
C THR A 77 5.40 -11.48 1.76
N ILE A 78 4.90 -10.24 1.76
CA ILE A 78 3.83 -9.79 2.65
C ILE A 78 2.60 -9.46 1.80
N LEU A 79 1.53 -10.22 1.99
CA LEU A 79 0.27 -10.01 1.28
C LEU A 79 -0.62 -9.01 2.06
N ALA A 80 -0.89 -7.87 1.43
CA ALA A 80 -1.76 -6.83 1.98
C ALA A 80 -2.82 -6.38 0.95
N SER A 81 -3.39 -7.34 0.21
CA SER A 81 -4.31 -7.14 -0.92
C SER A 81 -5.74 -6.72 -0.55
N GLY A 82 -6.03 -6.59 0.75
CA GLY A 82 -7.33 -6.10 1.23
C GLY A 82 -8.44 -7.16 1.13
N ILE A 83 -9.68 -6.68 1.02
CA ILE A 83 -10.89 -7.52 0.96
C ILE A 83 -11.84 -7.03 -0.13
N VAL A 84 -12.69 -7.94 -0.60
CA VAL A 84 -13.84 -7.63 -1.45
C VAL A 84 -15.11 -7.80 -0.58
N PRO A 85 -16.04 -6.83 -0.56
CA PRO A 85 -17.31 -6.96 0.16
C PRO A 85 -18.07 -8.21 -0.30
N ARG A 86 -18.74 -8.88 0.65
CA ARG A 86 -19.60 -10.03 0.35
C ARG A 86 -20.99 -9.55 -0.03
N THR A 87 -21.59 -10.17 -1.05
CA THR A 87 -23.02 -10.01 -1.32
C THR A 87 -23.77 -11.04 -0.48
N PRO A 88 -24.71 -10.63 0.40
CA PRO A 88 -25.57 -11.57 1.09
C PRO A 88 -26.47 -12.33 0.10
N PRO A 89 -26.93 -13.55 0.45
CA PRO A 89 -27.85 -14.34 -0.38
C PRO A 89 -29.21 -13.66 -0.56
#